data_AF-A0A2E2J9X9-F1
#
_entry.id   AF-A0A2E2J9X9-F1
#
_cell.length_a   1.000
_cell.length_b   1.000
_cell.length_c   1.000
_cell.angle_alpha   90.00
_cell.angle_beta   90.00
_cell.angle_gamma   90.00
#
_symmetry.space_group_name_H-M   'P 1'
#
loop_
_entity.id
_entity.type
_entity.pdbx_description
1 polymer ?
#
loop_
_entity_poly.entity_id
_entity_poly.type
_entity_poly.pdbx_seq_one_letter_code
_entity_poly.pdbx_strand_id
1 'polypeptide(L)'
;MDMNTPMKHCYVNTTVLNEEPMVAVRPGALSAEDCAYLIKAARGELKRAKVSLDSGAAELPGRTGSNAWLRYQDDPTVQRIGQTIADWIGIPLANAEAIQVIHYGPEQKYGAHFDAYDLHTEKGRRCCARGGQRLVTCLIYLDDVAAGGSTSFPKLGLTVPAEKGKMLIFHNVDRADYTKAHPLSLHGGDPVLDGEKWACNIWFHERAMSAAAEFPPLKARASPALTPDAPRTSCIVSNRSAEQFEQVAARLAPRLQQQARSTLLLYWDTFGNTPDYDTRGYGRVVQLIDRKLLNAVSNKRKLGEAVAAAGLHHLCPPTFSSVSDALASGLAPKLWFVKNPYGTGGKGMSCVPHAALAGLELPQHAILQAGAQNLHTLNGKKYTIRAYVLVWNQLYFVYPNGVVIVHAPDYDEASPDADVQINHAGYMNPASGVVMKSLSDIGLADDVTQRAHQTMTALQPVLANLIRASSPEAYVILGVDFLRQQDGALQLIEINAFPNFTHTAHINQTVNVPMLTAALGMMLEGGEPPAAKAGAATTVAKVTAPTASPAPAPSG
;
A
#
# COMPACT_ATOMS: atom_id res chain seq x y z
N MET A 1 -37.52 32.96 16.48
CA MET A 1 -38.73 32.55 15.75
C MET A 1 -38.28 31.60 14.66
N ASP A 2 -38.71 30.34 14.80
CA ASP A 2 -38.55 29.15 13.96
C ASP A 2 -37.25 28.97 13.18
N MET A 3 -36.28 28.30 13.80
CA MET A 3 -35.25 27.57 13.08
C MET A 3 -35.49 26.10 13.37
N ASN A 4 -36.44 25.52 12.64
CA ASN A 4 -36.60 24.07 12.57
C ASN A 4 -35.32 23.54 11.90
N THR A 5 -34.27 23.34 12.69
CA THR A 5 -32.95 22.96 12.16
C THR A 5 -33.14 21.69 11.34
N PRO A 6 -32.64 21.61 10.09
CA PRO A 6 -32.98 20.51 9.19
C PRO A 6 -32.31 19.16 9.57
N MET A 7 -31.74 19.06 10.77
CA MET A 7 -31.14 17.85 11.29
C MET A 7 -32.22 16.91 11.84
N LYS A 8 -32.30 15.71 11.27
CA LYS A 8 -33.21 14.66 11.74
C LYS A 8 -32.76 14.07 13.07
N HIS A 9 -33.71 13.61 13.87
CA HIS A 9 -33.46 12.83 15.09
C HIS A 9 -33.19 11.34 14.82
N CYS A 10 -33.49 10.84 13.62
CA CYS A 10 -33.20 9.47 13.23
C CYS A 10 -32.97 9.36 11.71
N TYR A 11 -32.25 8.31 11.30
CA TYR A 11 -32.00 7.99 9.90
C TYR A 11 -32.42 6.55 9.61
N VAL A 12 -33.11 6.33 8.48
CA VAL A 12 -33.61 5.01 8.07
C VAL A 12 -32.44 4.07 7.77
N ASN A 13 -32.57 2.79 8.10
CA ASN A 13 -31.56 1.73 7.93
C ASN A 13 -30.19 2.10 8.52
N THR A 14 -30.19 2.72 9.70
CA THR A 14 -28.96 3.03 10.43
C THR A 14 -28.93 2.37 11.80
N THR A 15 -27.73 2.09 12.29
CA THR A 15 -27.48 1.74 13.68
C THR A 15 -26.96 2.99 14.39
N VAL A 16 -27.69 3.45 15.41
CA VAL A 16 -27.27 4.58 16.25
C VAL A 16 -26.21 4.09 17.24
N LEU A 17 -25.04 4.74 17.23
CA LEU A 17 -23.92 4.49 18.13
C LEU A 17 -23.89 5.50 19.29
N ASN A 18 -24.45 6.69 19.08
CA ASN A 18 -24.63 7.71 20.10
C ASN A 18 -25.82 8.62 19.73
N GLU A 19 -26.60 9.05 20.71
CA GLU A 19 -27.81 9.88 20.49
C GLU A 19 -27.50 11.39 20.43
N GLU A 20 -26.61 11.88 21.30
CA GLU A 20 -26.24 13.31 21.38
C GLU A 20 -24.72 13.47 21.62
N PRO A 21 -23.93 13.94 20.63
CA PRO A 21 -24.38 14.25 19.29
C PRO A 21 -24.75 12.96 18.57
N MET A 22 -25.71 13.00 17.65
CA MET A 22 -26.03 11.83 16.83
C MET A 22 -24.78 11.30 16.16
N VAL A 23 -24.49 10.01 16.34
CA VAL A 23 -23.49 9.24 15.59
C VAL A 23 -24.17 7.95 15.15
N ALA A 24 -24.30 7.74 13.85
CA ALA A 24 -24.99 6.57 13.30
C ALA A 24 -24.24 6.01 12.09
N VAL A 25 -24.39 4.71 11.85
CA VAL A 25 -23.79 4.04 10.70
C VAL A 25 -24.86 3.43 9.79
N ARG A 26 -24.67 3.57 8.47
CA ARG A 26 -25.46 2.94 7.42
C ARG A 26 -24.58 2.00 6.61
N PRO A 27 -24.69 0.67 6.76
CA PRO A 27 -23.96 -0.27 5.92
C PRO A 27 -24.47 -0.22 4.47
N GLY A 28 -23.59 -0.44 3.49
CA GLY A 28 -23.97 -0.49 2.07
C GLY A 28 -24.62 0.78 1.54
N ALA A 29 -24.26 1.95 2.08
CA ALA A 29 -24.74 3.25 1.60
C ALA A 29 -24.29 3.53 0.16
N LEU A 30 -23.11 3.07 -0.26
CA LEU A 30 -22.70 3.08 -1.67
C LEU A 30 -22.43 1.66 -2.17
N SER A 31 -22.76 1.42 -3.43
CA SER A 31 -22.41 0.17 -4.12
C SER A 31 -20.90 0.08 -4.33
N ALA A 32 -20.40 -1.14 -4.58
CA ALA A 32 -18.98 -1.35 -4.88
C ALA A 32 -18.54 -0.59 -6.15
N GLU A 33 -19.46 -0.42 -7.10
CA GLU A 33 -19.27 0.32 -8.36
C GLU A 33 -19.18 1.83 -8.11
N ASP A 34 -20.10 2.40 -7.32
CA ASP A 34 -20.08 3.83 -6.97
C ASP A 34 -18.81 4.18 -6.18
N CYS A 35 -18.41 3.30 -5.27
CA CYS A 35 -17.15 3.43 -4.55
C CYS A 35 -15.94 3.47 -5.50
N ALA A 36 -15.83 2.50 -6.42
CA ALA A 36 -14.75 2.43 -7.40
C ALA A 36 -14.76 3.65 -8.34
N TYR A 37 -15.94 4.13 -8.72
CA TYR A 37 -16.12 5.31 -9.56
C TYR A 37 -15.56 6.57 -8.89
N LEU A 38 -15.94 6.83 -7.64
CA LEU A 38 -15.46 8.01 -6.89
C LEU A 38 -13.94 7.98 -6.69
N ILE A 39 -13.38 6.82 -6.37
CA ILE A 39 -11.92 6.64 -6.31
C ILE A 39 -11.29 6.99 -7.65
N LYS A 40 -11.80 6.41 -8.75
CA LYS A 40 -11.28 6.64 -10.10
C LYS A 40 -11.39 8.10 -10.51
N ALA A 41 -12.48 8.80 -10.18
CA ALA A 41 -12.69 10.20 -10.49
C ALA A 41 -11.69 11.11 -9.73
N ALA A 42 -11.42 10.78 -8.47
CA ALA A 42 -10.56 11.58 -7.60
C ALA A 42 -9.05 11.32 -7.76
N ARG A 43 -8.65 10.10 -8.14
CA ARG A 43 -7.25 9.62 -8.05
C ARG A 43 -6.24 10.57 -8.68
N GLY A 44 -6.47 10.99 -9.93
CA GLY A 44 -5.58 11.91 -10.65
C GLY A 44 -5.60 13.37 -10.18
N GLU A 45 -6.54 13.73 -9.30
CA GLU A 45 -6.73 15.10 -8.79
C GLU A 45 -6.29 15.24 -7.31
N LEU A 46 -5.85 14.15 -6.68
CA LEU A 46 -5.40 14.14 -5.29
C LEU A 46 -4.21 15.08 -5.08
N LYS A 47 -4.37 15.97 -4.11
CA LYS A 47 -3.32 16.87 -3.61
C LYS A 47 -3.14 16.67 -2.12
N ARG A 48 -1.98 17.06 -1.61
CA ARG A 48 -1.69 17.00 -0.17
C ARG A 48 -2.75 17.79 0.59
N ALA A 49 -3.38 17.15 1.58
CA ALA A 49 -4.51 17.74 2.27
C ALA A 49 -4.07 18.85 3.24
N LYS A 50 -4.78 19.99 3.21
CA LYS A 50 -4.55 21.14 4.09
C LYS A 50 -5.56 21.19 5.23
N VAL A 51 -5.22 21.96 6.27
CA VAL A 51 -6.08 22.31 7.40
C VAL A 51 -6.35 23.82 7.37
N SER A 52 -7.59 24.22 7.61
CA SER A 52 -7.97 25.63 7.74
C SER A 52 -7.38 26.21 9.03
N LEU A 53 -6.61 27.27 8.90
CA LEU A 53 -5.97 28.06 9.95
C LEU A 53 -6.47 29.52 9.89
N ASP A 54 -6.12 30.33 10.88
CA ASP A 54 -6.49 31.75 10.88
C ASP A 54 -5.86 32.48 9.69
N SER A 55 -4.61 32.16 9.35
CA SER A 55 -3.85 32.72 8.21
C SER A 55 -4.19 32.11 6.84
N GLY A 56 -5.20 31.25 6.73
CA GLY A 56 -5.59 30.60 5.47
C GLY A 56 -5.61 29.08 5.57
N ALA A 57 -5.00 28.37 4.63
CA ALA A 57 -4.93 26.91 4.64
C ALA A 57 -3.48 26.43 4.49
N ALA A 58 -3.04 25.54 5.38
CA ALA A 58 -1.67 25.02 5.39
C ALA A 58 -1.63 23.50 5.55
N GLU A 59 -0.53 22.88 5.11
CA GLU A 59 -0.22 21.48 5.41
C GLU A 59 0.31 21.38 6.84
N LEU A 60 -0.21 20.45 7.63
CA LEU A 60 0.19 20.27 9.03
C LEU A 60 0.54 18.81 9.32
N PRO A 61 1.46 18.54 10.28
CA PRO A 61 1.80 17.18 10.71
C PRO A 61 0.59 16.37 11.22
N GLY A 62 -0.44 17.05 11.73
CA GLY A 62 -1.67 16.44 12.21
C GLY A 62 -2.58 15.85 11.12
N ARG A 63 -2.37 16.17 9.83
CA ARG A 63 -3.15 15.62 8.70
C ARG A 63 -2.19 15.20 7.61
N THR A 64 -1.96 13.90 7.42
CA THR A 64 -0.88 13.38 6.55
C THR A 64 -1.32 12.79 5.21
N GLY A 65 -2.63 12.65 4.96
CA GLY A 65 -3.17 12.15 3.69
C GLY A 65 -3.35 13.16 2.56
N SER A 66 -3.96 12.72 1.46
CA SER A 66 -4.29 13.54 0.29
C SER A 66 -5.80 13.67 0.11
N ASN A 67 -6.27 14.70 -0.59
CA ASN A 67 -7.67 14.85 -0.94
C ASN A 67 -7.87 15.45 -2.35
N ALA A 68 -9.07 15.20 -2.90
CA ALA A 68 -9.58 15.80 -4.12
C ALA A 68 -11.05 16.17 -3.91
N TRP A 69 -11.57 17.07 -4.74
CA TRP A 69 -12.94 17.55 -4.65
C TRP A 69 -13.69 17.25 -5.94
N LEU A 70 -14.83 16.57 -5.83
CA LEU A 70 -15.70 16.24 -6.95
C LEU A 70 -16.96 17.10 -6.87
N ARG A 71 -17.18 17.94 -7.88
CA ARG A 71 -18.33 18.86 -7.95
C ARG A 71 -19.53 18.15 -8.56
N TYR A 72 -20.71 18.38 -8.00
CA TYR A 72 -21.94 17.73 -8.46
C TYR A 72 -22.31 18.11 -9.90
N GLN A 73 -22.11 19.37 -10.30
CA GLN A 73 -22.46 19.84 -11.64
C GLN A 73 -21.49 19.38 -12.73
N ASP A 74 -20.32 18.85 -12.37
CA ASP A 74 -19.28 18.45 -13.33
C ASP A 74 -19.50 17.00 -13.80
N ASP A 75 -20.26 16.18 -13.07
CA ASP A 75 -20.38 14.74 -13.31
C ASP A 75 -21.75 14.19 -12.84
N PRO A 76 -22.58 13.62 -13.75
CA PRO A 76 -23.90 13.10 -13.42
C PRO A 76 -23.91 11.97 -12.38
N THR A 77 -22.85 11.16 -12.32
CA THR A 77 -22.72 10.08 -11.34
C THR A 77 -22.47 10.65 -9.94
N VAL A 78 -21.59 11.65 -9.86
CA VAL A 78 -21.31 12.39 -8.61
C VAL A 78 -22.58 13.11 -8.14
N GLN A 79 -23.33 13.73 -9.05
CA GLN A 79 -24.62 14.35 -8.75
C GLN A 79 -25.63 13.35 -8.18
N ARG A 80 -25.82 12.20 -8.85
CA ARG A 80 -26.74 11.15 -8.40
C ARG A 80 -26.39 10.64 -7.00
N ILE A 81 -25.10 10.39 -6.75
CA ILE A 81 -24.62 9.93 -5.44
C ILE A 81 -24.91 11.00 -4.37
N GLY A 82 -24.56 12.25 -4.64
CA GLY A 82 -24.84 13.36 -3.74
C GLY A 82 -26.32 13.52 -3.43
N GLN A 83 -27.18 13.46 -4.46
CA GLN A 83 -28.63 13.56 -4.29
C GLN A 83 -29.20 12.43 -3.44
N THR A 84 -28.75 11.19 -3.66
CA THR A 84 -29.17 10.02 -2.87
C THR A 84 -28.84 10.20 -1.39
N ILE A 85 -27.64 10.69 -1.08
CA ILE A 85 -27.22 10.95 0.31
C ILE A 85 -28.02 12.12 0.90
N ALA A 86 -28.24 13.19 0.14
CA ALA A 86 -29.06 14.32 0.55
C ALA A 86 -30.48 13.90 0.92
N ASP A 87 -31.11 13.01 0.15
CA ASP A 87 -32.45 12.49 0.42
C ASP A 87 -32.50 11.69 1.74
N TRP A 88 -31.47 10.87 2.02
CA TRP A 88 -31.34 10.15 3.30
C TRP A 88 -31.19 11.11 4.48
N ILE A 89 -30.32 12.11 4.35
CA ILE A 89 -30.07 13.10 5.41
C ILE A 89 -31.28 14.04 5.60
N GLY A 90 -32.04 14.29 4.52
CA GLY A 90 -33.14 15.25 4.47
C GLY A 90 -32.70 16.71 4.49
N ILE A 91 -31.45 16.98 4.13
CA ILE A 91 -30.95 18.32 3.85
C ILE A 91 -30.72 18.40 2.34
N PRO A 92 -31.21 19.44 1.64
CA PRO A 92 -31.07 19.54 0.19
C PRO A 92 -29.62 19.46 -0.29
N LEU A 93 -29.37 18.87 -1.47
CA LEU A 93 -28.04 18.80 -2.07
C LEU A 93 -27.41 20.20 -2.26
N ALA A 94 -28.23 21.23 -2.46
CA ALA A 94 -27.78 22.62 -2.56
C ALA A 94 -27.05 23.12 -1.29
N ASN A 95 -27.29 22.50 -0.13
CA ASN A 95 -26.62 22.82 1.13
C ASN A 95 -25.33 22.01 1.33
N ALA A 96 -25.03 21.04 0.46
CA ALA A 96 -23.83 20.22 0.58
C ALA A 96 -22.61 20.90 -0.04
N GLU A 97 -21.46 20.79 0.60
CA GLU A 97 -20.17 20.99 -0.09
C GLU A 97 -19.98 19.94 -1.19
N ALA A 98 -19.07 20.22 -2.13
CA ALA A 98 -18.58 19.21 -3.08
C ALA A 98 -18.05 17.98 -2.34
N ILE A 99 -18.14 16.80 -2.96
CA ILE A 99 -17.64 15.55 -2.35
C ILE A 99 -16.12 15.66 -2.19
N GLN A 100 -15.62 15.64 -0.95
CA GLN A 100 -14.19 15.55 -0.69
C GLN A 100 -13.77 14.09 -0.62
N VAL A 101 -13.13 13.58 -1.66
CA VAL A 101 -12.50 12.25 -1.61
C VAL A 101 -11.14 12.36 -0.92
N ILE A 102 -10.86 11.47 0.02
CA ILE A 102 -9.63 11.43 0.82
C ILE A 102 -8.91 10.10 0.63
N HIS A 103 -7.59 10.15 0.62
CA HIS A 103 -6.71 8.99 0.55
C HIS A 103 -5.66 9.05 1.66
N TYR A 104 -5.51 7.93 2.37
CA TYR A 104 -4.43 7.71 3.34
C TYR A 104 -3.71 6.40 2.99
N GLY A 105 -2.41 6.49 2.75
CA GLY A 105 -1.50 5.35 2.73
C GLY A 105 -1.10 4.91 4.13
N PRO A 106 -0.25 3.87 4.25
CA PRO A 106 0.26 3.39 5.54
C PRO A 106 0.80 4.53 6.42
N GLU A 107 0.46 4.47 7.71
CA GLU A 107 0.75 5.42 8.78
C GLU A 107 0.13 6.81 8.63
N GLN A 108 -0.45 7.14 7.46
CA GLN A 108 -1.12 8.42 7.28
C GLN A 108 -2.42 8.45 8.09
N LYS A 109 -2.70 9.62 8.66
CA LYS A 109 -3.78 9.85 9.62
C LYS A 109 -4.35 11.27 9.52
N TYR A 110 -5.43 11.49 10.24
CA TYR A 110 -5.91 12.83 10.55
C TYR A 110 -6.23 12.90 12.05
N GLY A 111 -5.45 13.68 12.78
CA GLY A 111 -5.63 13.92 14.20
C GLY A 111 -7.03 14.44 14.53
N ALA A 112 -7.40 14.28 15.79
CA ALA A 112 -8.72 14.63 16.29
C ALA A 112 -9.05 16.11 16.04
N HIS A 113 -10.20 16.40 15.43
CA HIS A 113 -10.66 17.74 15.07
C HIS A 113 -12.19 17.83 15.12
N PHE A 114 -12.69 19.05 14.98
CA PHE A 114 -14.11 19.33 14.78
C PHE A 114 -14.34 19.74 13.33
N ASP A 115 -15.47 19.29 12.76
CA ASP A 115 -15.94 19.73 11.45
C ASP A 115 -16.72 21.05 11.52
N ALA A 116 -17.40 21.31 12.64
CA ALA A 116 -18.03 22.60 12.92
C ALA A 116 -16.98 23.65 13.31
N TYR A 117 -17.28 24.90 12.98
CA TYR A 117 -16.45 26.05 13.31
C TYR A 117 -16.99 26.82 14.53
N ASP A 118 -16.12 27.51 15.25
CA ASP A 118 -16.56 28.49 16.25
C ASP A 118 -16.88 29.83 15.57
N LEU A 119 -18.16 30.18 15.46
CA LEU A 119 -18.62 31.41 14.79
C LEU A 119 -18.26 32.70 15.54
N HIS A 120 -17.78 32.61 16.79
CA HIS A 120 -17.23 33.76 17.51
C HIS A 120 -15.82 34.12 17.04
N THR A 121 -15.14 33.22 16.31
CA THR A 121 -13.83 33.48 15.70
C THR A 121 -13.95 34.06 14.29
N GLU A 122 -12.94 34.82 13.86
CA GLU A 122 -12.87 35.32 12.48
C GLU A 122 -12.80 34.17 11.47
N LYS A 123 -11.99 33.14 11.77
CA LYS A 123 -11.91 31.91 11.00
C LYS A 123 -13.28 31.26 10.81
N GLY A 124 -14.05 31.11 11.87
CA GLY A 124 -15.36 30.47 11.78
C GLY A 124 -16.35 31.28 10.96
N ARG A 125 -16.41 32.60 11.15
CA ARG A 125 -17.23 33.48 10.30
C ARG A 125 -16.84 33.39 8.84
N ARG A 126 -15.54 33.39 8.53
CA ARG A 126 -15.02 33.25 7.16
C ARG A 126 -15.40 31.90 6.55
N CYS A 127 -15.14 30.80 7.25
CA CYS A 127 -15.41 29.44 6.75
C CYS A 127 -16.93 29.17 6.60
N CYS A 128 -17.78 29.80 7.41
CA CYS A 128 -19.23 29.64 7.37
C CYS A 128 -19.96 30.72 6.54
N ALA A 129 -19.25 31.67 5.93
CA ALA A 129 -19.87 32.80 5.21
C ALA A 129 -20.78 32.34 4.05
N ARG A 130 -20.51 31.17 3.46
CA ARG A 130 -21.08 30.74 2.18
C ARG A 130 -22.27 29.78 2.27
N GLY A 131 -22.41 29.08 3.40
CA GLY A 131 -23.50 28.14 3.66
C GLY A 131 -24.01 28.19 5.09
N GLY A 132 -23.44 29.02 5.96
CA GLY A 132 -23.62 28.87 7.40
C GLY A 132 -22.80 27.72 7.95
N GLN A 133 -23.17 27.24 9.13
CA GLN A 133 -22.44 26.19 9.86
C GLN A 133 -22.58 24.82 9.17
N ARG A 134 -21.54 23.97 9.29
CA ARG A 134 -21.62 22.55 8.94
C ARG A 134 -22.42 21.81 10.01
N LEU A 135 -23.62 21.36 9.67
CA LEU A 135 -24.54 20.71 10.61
C LEU A 135 -24.28 19.21 10.72
N VAL A 136 -24.18 18.53 9.57
CA VAL A 136 -24.07 17.06 9.49
C VAL A 136 -22.90 16.68 8.60
N THR A 137 -22.07 15.74 9.06
CA THR A 137 -21.04 15.09 8.24
C THR A 137 -21.50 13.70 7.84
N CYS A 138 -21.36 13.39 6.56
CA CYS A 138 -21.44 12.03 6.03
C CYS A 138 -20.05 11.62 5.56
N LEU A 139 -19.41 10.68 6.26
CA LEU A 139 -18.16 10.05 5.86
C LEU A 139 -18.48 8.67 5.29
N ILE A 140 -18.15 8.41 4.03
CA ILE A 140 -18.37 7.11 3.39
C ILE A 140 -17.01 6.47 3.08
N TYR A 141 -16.80 5.23 3.50
CA TYR A 141 -15.59 4.48 3.15
C TYR A 141 -15.75 3.90 1.74
N LEU A 142 -14.77 4.16 0.85
CA LEU A 142 -14.82 3.79 -0.56
C LEU A 142 -14.04 2.50 -0.87
N ASP A 143 -13.19 2.04 0.06
CA ASP A 143 -12.54 0.74 -0.02
C ASP A 143 -12.37 0.17 1.39
N ASP A 144 -12.16 -1.14 1.45
CA ASP A 144 -11.85 -1.84 2.71
C ASP A 144 -10.42 -1.54 3.14
N VAL A 145 -10.23 -1.18 4.40
CA VAL A 145 -8.91 -1.01 4.99
C VAL A 145 -8.50 -2.30 5.67
N ALA A 146 -7.36 -2.86 5.26
CA ALA A 146 -6.92 -4.16 5.76
C ALA A 146 -6.59 -4.15 7.26
N ALA A 147 -6.05 -3.04 7.79
CA ALA A 147 -5.90 -2.81 9.23
C ALA A 147 -5.80 -1.30 9.53
N GLY A 148 -6.33 -0.88 10.68
CA GLY A 148 -6.35 0.54 11.06
C GLY A 148 -7.33 1.38 10.25
N GLY A 149 -7.01 2.67 10.07
CA GLY A 149 -7.80 3.57 9.22
C GLY A 149 -9.22 3.81 9.71
N SER A 150 -9.54 3.47 10.95
CA SER A 150 -10.87 3.69 11.54
C SER A 150 -11.16 5.18 11.72
N THR A 151 -12.40 5.51 12.05
CA THR A 151 -12.77 6.85 12.51
C THR A 151 -13.07 6.79 14.00
N SER A 152 -12.29 7.49 14.81
CA SER A 152 -12.39 7.48 16.27
C SER A 152 -13.06 8.76 16.78
N PHE A 153 -13.94 8.63 17.77
CA PHE A 153 -14.53 9.71 18.56
C PHE A 153 -13.98 9.61 19.98
N PRO A 154 -12.78 10.15 20.26
CA PRO A 154 -12.08 9.93 21.52
C PRO A 154 -12.89 10.33 22.76
N LYS A 155 -13.71 11.38 22.66
CA LYS A 155 -14.55 11.85 23.77
C LYS A 155 -15.77 10.98 24.05
N LEU A 156 -16.17 10.14 23.10
CA LEU A 156 -17.26 9.18 23.24
C LEU A 156 -16.74 7.74 23.50
N GLY A 157 -15.43 7.51 23.36
CA GLY A 157 -14.86 6.16 23.42
C GLY A 157 -15.34 5.25 22.27
N LEU A 158 -15.74 5.85 21.14
CA LEU A 158 -16.27 5.12 19.98
C LEU A 158 -15.24 5.04 18.85
N THR A 159 -15.20 3.90 18.17
CA THR A 159 -14.37 3.68 16.97
C THR A 159 -15.19 2.98 15.90
N VAL A 160 -15.21 3.54 14.69
CA VAL A 160 -15.94 3.00 13.55
C VAL A 160 -14.94 2.46 12.52
N PRO A 161 -14.95 1.14 12.23
CA PRO A 161 -14.03 0.55 11.26
C PRO A 161 -14.36 0.98 9.83
N ALA A 162 -13.35 1.04 8.97
CA ALA A 162 -13.49 1.42 7.56
C ALA A 162 -13.88 0.20 6.70
N GLU A 163 -15.18 0.08 6.42
CA GLU A 163 -15.75 -1.00 5.59
C GLU A 163 -16.35 -0.39 4.32
N LYS A 164 -16.02 -0.96 3.16
CA LYS A 164 -16.41 -0.41 1.86
C LYS A 164 -17.93 -0.21 1.77
N GLY A 165 -18.32 0.97 1.30
CA GLY A 165 -19.70 1.38 1.12
C GLY A 165 -20.42 1.77 2.41
N LYS A 166 -19.84 1.57 3.60
CA LYS A 166 -20.44 1.99 4.87
C LYS A 166 -20.33 3.51 5.01
N MET A 167 -21.45 4.15 5.39
CA MET A 167 -21.51 5.57 5.70
C MET A 167 -21.63 5.78 7.21
N LEU A 168 -20.79 6.65 7.74
CA LEU A 168 -20.86 7.21 9.08
C LEU A 168 -21.51 8.60 8.99
N ILE A 169 -22.56 8.80 9.76
CA ILE A 169 -23.31 10.06 9.87
C ILE A 169 -23.10 10.61 11.27
N PHE A 170 -22.72 11.88 11.41
CA PHE A 170 -22.66 12.52 12.71
C PHE A 170 -23.05 14.00 12.69
N HIS A 171 -23.63 14.46 13.80
CA HIS A 171 -23.98 15.87 14.02
C HIS A 171 -22.78 16.62 14.59
N ASN A 172 -22.47 17.78 14.02
CA ASN A 172 -21.25 18.53 14.32
C ASN A 172 -21.42 19.56 15.42
N VAL A 173 -22.65 20.01 15.65
CA VAL A 173 -23.00 21.24 16.39
C VAL A 173 -23.82 20.92 17.63
N ASP A 174 -23.72 21.79 18.63
CA ASP A 174 -24.61 21.73 19.79
C ASP A 174 -26.02 22.17 19.37
N ARG A 175 -27.04 21.35 19.66
CA ARG A 175 -28.44 21.68 19.34
C ARG A 175 -28.97 22.87 20.14
N ALA A 176 -28.38 23.16 21.30
CA ALA A 176 -28.71 24.32 22.11
C ALA A 176 -27.98 25.59 21.60
N ASP A 177 -26.81 25.44 20.97
CA ASP A 177 -26.02 26.55 20.43
C ASP A 177 -25.28 26.15 19.13
N TYR A 178 -25.95 26.38 17.99
CA TYR A 178 -25.42 26.08 16.65
C TYR A 178 -24.18 26.91 16.26
N THR A 179 -23.81 27.91 17.06
CA THR A 179 -22.63 28.73 16.80
C THR A 179 -21.32 28.02 17.15
N LYS A 180 -21.38 26.87 17.84
CA LYS A 180 -20.24 26.09 18.30
C LYS A 180 -20.34 24.63 17.90
N ALA A 181 -19.18 23.97 17.87
CA ALA A 181 -19.11 22.52 17.72
C ALA A 181 -19.67 21.82 18.97
N HIS A 182 -20.36 20.70 18.78
CA HIS A 182 -20.76 19.84 19.89
C HIS A 182 -19.48 19.34 20.61
N PRO A 183 -19.34 19.50 21.94
CA PRO A 183 -18.08 19.18 22.63
C PRO A 183 -17.59 17.75 22.45
N LEU A 184 -18.51 16.80 22.24
CA LEU A 184 -18.25 15.37 22.04
C LEU A 184 -18.12 14.94 20.57
N SER A 185 -18.33 15.82 19.57
CA SER A 185 -18.18 15.48 18.14
C SER A 185 -16.72 15.49 17.66
N LEU A 186 -15.76 15.64 18.58
CA LEU A 186 -14.33 15.56 18.31
C LEU A 186 -14.03 14.17 17.72
N HIS A 187 -13.49 14.14 16.51
CA HIS A 187 -13.24 12.89 15.79
C HIS A 187 -11.94 12.94 14.99
N GLY A 188 -11.37 11.78 14.69
CA GLY A 188 -10.13 11.64 13.93
C GLY A 188 -10.15 10.42 13.00
N GLY A 189 -9.28 10.46 11.98
CA GLY A 189 -8.95 9.29 11.18
C GLY A 189 -7.71 8.62 11.73
N ASP A 190 -7.86 7.41 12.27
CA ASP A 190 -6.75 6.64 12.83
C ASP A 190 -5.73 6.29 11.74
N PRO A 191 -4.45 6.06 12.10
CA PRO A 191 -3.43 5.66 11.14
C PRO A 191 -3.85 4.42 10.35
N VAL A 192 -3.63 4.42 9.04
CA VAL A 192 -3.75 3.20 8.23
C VAL A 192 -2.60 2.27 8.60
N LEU A 193 -2.94 1.09 9.09
CA LEU A 193 -1.96 0.11 9.52
C LEU A 193 -1.72 -0.95 8.47
N ASP A 194 -2.65 -1.16 7.55
CA ASP A 194 -2.46 -1.98 6.37
C ASP A 194 -3.37 -1.58 5.22
N GLY A 195 -2.83 -1.68 4.01
CA GLY A 195 -3.48 -1.27 2.78
C GLY A 195 -3.48 0.24 2.60
N GLU A 196 -4.62 0.76 2.15
CA GLU A 196 -4.87 2.18 2.00
C GLU A 196 -6.33 2.46 2.37
N LYS A 197 -6.59 3.68 2.85
CA LYS A 197 -7.95 4.16 3.14
C LYS A 197 -8.37 5.12 2.06
N TRP A 198 -9.40 4.74 1.32
CA TRP A 198 -10.19 5.65 0.51
C TRP A 198 -11.51 5.93 1.21
N ALA A 199 -11.87 7.20 1.35
CA ALA A 199 -13.16 7.61 1.87
C ALA A 199 -13.61 8.91 1.18
N CYS A 200 -14.86 9.32 1.37
CA CYS A 200 -15.29 10.67 1.04
C CYS A 200 -16.09 11.32 2.15
N ASN A 201 -15.95 12.63 2.27
CA ASN A 201 -16.75 13.47 3.15
C ASN A 201 -17.76 14.26 2.32
N ILE A 202 -18.98 14.36 2.84
CA ILE A 202 -20.00 15.30 2.42
C ILE A 202 -20.45 16.07 3.66
N TRP A 203 -20.22 17.39 3.64
CA TRP A 203 -20.64 18.29 4.70
C TRP A 203 -21.90 19.02 4.29
N PHE A 204 -22.96 18.87 5.08
CA PHE A 204 -24.23 19.55 4.88
C PHE A 204 -24.30 20.80 5.75
N HIS A 205 -24.54 21.94 5.12
CA HIS A 205 -24.64 23.24 5.77
C HIS A 205 -26.07 23.63 6.13
N GLU A 206 -26.18 24.59 7.03
CA GLU A 206 -27.43 25.22 7.46
C GLU A 206 -28.23 25.84 6.29
N ARG A 207 -27.53 26.46 5.33
CA ARG A 207 -28.12 27.14 4.18
C ARG A 207 -27.51 26.62 2.89
N ALA A 208 -28.21 26.87 1.77
CA ALA A 208 -27.69 26.59 0.45
C ALA A 208 -26.33 27.27 0.23
N MET A 209 -25.40 26.55 -0.38
CA MET A 209 -24.06 27.03 -0.69
C MET A 209 -24.14 28.12 -1.77
N SER A 210 -23.57 29.30 -1.51
CA SER A 210 -23.48 30.35 -2.51
C SER A 210 -22.51 29.94 -3.66
N ALA A 211 -22.97 30.14 -4.91
CA ALA A 211 -22.44 29.56 -6.15
C ALA A 211 -21.00 29.96 -6.55
N ALA A 212 -20.29 30.77 -5.76
CA ALA A 212 -18.92 31.18 -6.04
C ALA A 212 -17.91 30.04 -5.80
N ALA A 213 -17.95 28.97 -6.60
CA ALA A 213 -17.14 27.76 -6.41
C ALA A 213 -15.63 28.06 -6.35
N GLU A 214 -14.99 27.76 -5.21
CA GLU A 214 -13.52 27.83 -5.02
C GLU A 214 -12.83 26.48 -5.31
N PHE A 215 -13.62 25.42 -5.55
CA PHE A 215 -13.05 24.17 -5.98
C PHE A 215 -12.78 24.26 -7.48
N PRO A 216 -11.52 24.12 -7.92
CA PRO A 216 -11.22 24.10 -9.34
C PRO A 216 -12.17 23.07 -9.99
N PRO A 217 -12.78 23.41 -11.15
CA PRO A 217 -13.56 22.42 -11.87
C PRO A 217 -12.70 21.17 -12.03
N LEU A 218 -13.32 19.99 -11.98
CA LEU A 218 -12.62 18.80 -12.41
C LEU A 218 -12.01 19.14 -13.76
N LYS A 219 -10.69 18.97 -13.91
CA LYS A 219 -10.07 19.14 -15.22
C LYS A 219 -10.92 18.30 -16.13
N ALA A 220 -11.54 18.93 -17.14
CA ALA A 220 -12.28 18.21 -18.15
C ALA A 220 -11.34 17.09 -18.53
N ARG A 221 -11.74 15.84 -18.25
CA ARG A 221 -10.96 14.72 -18.72
C ARG A 221 -10.97 14.96 -20.22
N ALA A 222 -9.84 15.37 -20.76
CA ALA A 222 -9.44 14.85 -22.03
C ALA A 222 -9.39 13.33 -21.79
N SER A 223 -10.55 12.68 -21.85
CA SER A 223 -10.71 11.72 -22.90
C SER A 223 -10.38 12.54 -24.14
N PRO A 224 -9.14 12.53 -24.67
CA PRO A 224 -8.97 12.94 -26.05
C PRO A 224 -10.13 12.28 -26.77
N ALA A 225 -10.97 13.07 -27.45
CA ALA A 225 -12.17 12.58 -28.11
C ALA A 225 -11.84 11.20 -28.68
N LEU A 226 -12.36 10.18 -28.00
CA LEU A 226 -11.84 8.83 -28.16
C LEU A 226 -12.28 8.45 -29.55
N THR A 227 -11.34 8.31 -30.47
CA THR A 227 -11.57 7.36 -31.54
C THR A 227 -11.67 6.00 -30.85
N PRO A 228 -12.85 5.36 -30.84
CA PRO A 228 -12.89 3.95 -30.55
C PRO A 228 -12.00 3.28 -31.59
N ASP A 229 -11.23 2.28 -31.18
CA ASP A 229 -10.60 1.31 -32.09
C ASP A 229 -9.41 1.75 -32.95
N ALA A 230 -8.69 2.83 -32.63
CA ALA A 230 -7.36 3.00 -33.24
C ALA A 230 -6.41 1.89 -32.71
N PRO A 231 -5.94 0.95 -33.55
CA PRO A 231 -5.10 -0.14 -33.09
C PRO A 231 -3.79 0.42 -32.53
N ARG A 232 -3.50 0.11 -31.27
CA ARG A 232 -2.25 0.50 -30.63
C ARG A 232 -1.13 -0.48 -30.98
N THR A 233 0.11 -0.02 -30.99
CA THR A 233 1.29 -0.87 -31.15
C THR A 233 1.75 -1.42 -29.81
N SER A 234 2.35 -2.61 -29.81
CA SER A 234 2.87 -3.22 -28.58
C SER A 234 3.92 -2.32 -27.92
N CYS A 235 3.83 -2.16 -26.60
CA CYS A 235 4.77 -1.34 -25.85
C CYS A 235 4.93 -1.81 -24.41
N ILE A 236 5.94 -1.24 -23.74
CA ILE A 236 6.20 -1.42 -22.32
C ILE A 236 6.00 -0.07 -21.65
N VAL A 237 5.23 -0.04 -20.56
CA VAL A 237 4.93 1.18 -19.81
C VAL A 237 5.18 0.95 -18.34
N SER A 238 5.84 1.92 -17.69
CA SER A 238 6.08 1.92 -16.26
C SER A 238 5.95 3.32 -15.67
N ASN A 239 5.40 3.43 -14.46
CA ASN A 239 5.48 4.65 -13.64
C ASN A 239 6.58 4.59 -12.57
N ARG A 240 7.41 3.54 -12.57
CA ARG A 240 8.55 3.35 -11.67
C ARG A 240 9.81 3.03 -12.46
N SER A 241 10.95 3.62 -12.09
CA SER A 241 12.24 3.36 -12.75
C SER A 241 12.16 3.54 -14.28
N ALA A 242 11.54 4.64 -14.72
CA ALA A 242 11.19 4.89 -16.13
C ALA A 242 12.39 4.70 -17.08
N GLU A 243 13.55 5.25 -16.73
CA GLU A 243 14.78 5.13 -17.53
C GLU A 243 15.19 3.66 -17.75
N GLN A 244 15.06 2.81 -16.73
CA GLN A 244 15.39 1.39 -16.86
C GLN A 244 14.39 0.68 -17.79
N PHE A 245 13.10 0.99 -17.68
CA PHE A 245 12.07 0.41 -18.55
C PHE A 245 12.15 0.91 -20.00
N GLU A 246 12.59 2.16 -20.23
CA GLU A 246 12.90 2.67 -21.58
C GLU A 246 14.05 1.90 -22.22
N GLN A 247 15.12 1.62 -21.48
CA GLN A 247 16.23 0.79 -21.96
C GLN A 247 15.77 -0.65 -22.27
N VAL A 248 14.89 -1.23 -21.44
CA VAL A 248 14.30 -2.55 -21.68
C VAL A 248 13.42 -2.55 -22.93
N ALA A 249 12.58 -1.52 -23.11
CA ALA A 249 11.75 -1.36 -24.30
C ALA A 249 12.59 -1.27 -25.58
N ALA A 250 13.70 -0.53 -25.55
CA ALA A 250 14.64 -0.46 -26.67
C ALA A 250 15.26 -1.84 -26.98
N ARG A 251 15.65 -2.61 -25.96
CA ARG A 251 16.20 -3.97 -26.14
C ARG A 251 15.17 -4.97 -26.66
N LEU A 252 13.90 -4.82 -26.29
CA LEU A 252 12.80 -5.68 -26.71
C LEU A 252 12.05 -5.17 -27.95
N ALA A 253 12.45 -4.04 -28.53
CA ALA A 253 11.76 -3.41 -29.66
C ALA A 253 11.50 -4.36 -30.84
N PRO A 254 12.46 -5.19 -31.30
CA PRO A 254 12.19 -6.16 -32.37
C PRO A 254 11.10 -7.16 -32.00
N ARG A 255 11.05 -7.62 -30.75
CA ARG A 255 10.06 -8.60 -30.27
C ARG A 255 8.68 -7.97 -30.10
N LEU A 256 8.62 -6.71 -29.65
CA LEU A 256 7.37 -5.94 -29.54
C LEU A 256 6.74 -5.72 -30.92
N GLN A 257 7.55 -5.40 -31.94
CA GLN A 257 7.11 -5.19 -33.32
C GLN A 257 6.59 -6.48 -33.98
N GLN A 258 7.06 -7.65 -33.54
CA GLN A 258 6.67 -8.96 -34.07
C GLN A 258 5.42 -9.55 -33.41
N GLN A 259 4.85 -8.91 -32.38
CA GLN A 259 3.66 -9.42 -31.71
C GLN A 259 2.45 -9.40 -32.66
N ALA A 260 1.82 -10.57 -32.85
CA ALA A 260 0.62 -10.70 -33.69
C ALA A 260 -0.60 -9.94 -33.12
N ARG A 261 -0.68 -9.83 -31.79
CA ARG A 261 -1.69 -9.05 -31.07
C ARG A 261 -0.99 -7.88 -30.38
N SER A 262 -1.53 -6.67 -30.51
CA SER A 262 -0.99 -5.51 -29.81
C SER A 262 -0.94 -5.76 -28.31
N THR A 263 0.27 -5.76 -27.74
CA THR A 263 0.51 -6.19 -26.36
C THR A 263 1.07 -5.03 -25.53
N LEU A 264 0.36 -4.68 -24.47
CA LEU A 264 0.82 -3.75 -23.44
C LEU A 264 1.42 -4.54 -22.28
N LEU A 265 2.72 -4.38 -22.02
CA LEU A 265 3.34 -4.79 -20.77
C LEU A 265 3.36 -3.61 -19.81
N LEU A 266 2.67 -3.76 -18.68
CA LEU A 266 2.44 -2.69 -17.74
C LEU A 266 3.10 -3.00 -16.38
N TYR A 267 4.08 -2.21 -15.99
CA TYR A 267 4.63 -2.18 -14.63
C TYR A 267 4.12 -0.90 -13.94
N TRP A 268 2.86 -0.92 -13.49
CA TRP A 268 2.17 0.28 -13.05
C TRP A 268 1.69 0.15 -11.61
N ASP A 269 2.36 0.88 -10.72
CA ASP A 269 1.98 0.95 -9.31
C ASP A 269 0.82 1.93 -9.12
N THR A 270 -0.36 1.40 -8.80
CA THR A 270 -1.60 2.17 -8.61
C THR A 270 -1.71 2.81 -7.21
N PHE A 271 -0.67 2.77 -6.39
CA PHE A 271 -0.71 3.37 -5.06
C PHE A 271 -0.93 4.89 -5.12
N GLY A 272 -1.80 5.40 -4.23
CA GLY A 272 -2.02 6.83 -4.09
C GLY A 272 -2.68 7.49 -5.29
N ASN A 273 -2.10 8.60 -5.76
CA ASN A 273 -2.69 9.46 -6.79
C ASN A 273 -2.39 9.02 -8.23
N THR A 274 -1.71 7.89 -8.43
CA THR A 274 -1.38 7.41 -9.77
C THR A 274 -2.65 6.98 -10.50
N PRO A 275 -3.10 7.67 -11.57
CA PRO A 275 -4.28 7.26 -12.32
C PRO A 275 -4.07 5.90 -12.98
N ASP A 276 -5.15 5.19 -13.29
CA ASP A 276 -5.08 3.98 -14.11
C ASP A 276 -4.51 4.30 -15.49
N TYR A 277 -3.69 3.40 -16.02
CA TYR A 277 -3.21 3.52 -17.40
C TYR A 277 -4.35 3.14 -18.37
N ASP A 278 -4.50 3.88 -19.46
CA ASP A 278 -5.52 3.57 -20.47
C ASP A 278 -5.09 2.37 -21.32
N THR A 279 -5.73 1.24 -21.05
CA THR A 279 -5.47 -0.05 -21.69
C THR A 279 -6.35 -0.31 -22.92
N ARG A 280 -7.29 0.59 -23.26
CA ARG A 280 -8.18 0.40 -24.41
C ARG A 280 -7.41 0.42 -25.73
N GLY A 281 -7.84 -0.40 -26.69
CA GLY A 281 -7.21 -0.52 -28.01
C GLY A 281 -5.97 -1.41 -28.05
N TYR A 282 -5.49 -1.91 -26.90
CA TYR A 282 -4.55 -3.03 -26.88
C TYR A 282 -5.32 -4.34 -26.97
N GLY A 283 -4.80 -5.26 -27.77
CA GLY A 283 -5.27 -6.61 -27.79
C GLY A 283 -5.01 -7.25 -26.43
N ARG A 284 -3.75 -7.41 -26.02
CA ARG A 284 -3.36 -8.09 -24.77
C ARG A 284 -2.80 -7.07 -23.78
N VAL A 285 -3.14 -7.24 -22.51
CA VAL A 285 -2.59 -6.44 -21.41
C VAL A 285 -1.98 -7.39 -20.39
N VAL A 286 -0.69 -7.23 -20.13
CA VAL A 286 0.03 -7.97 -19.10
C VAL A 286 0.39 -6.99 -18.00
N GLN A 287 -0.17 -7.16 -16.81
CA GLN A 287 -0.12 -6.18 -15.72
C GLN A 287 0.28 -6.80 -14.38
N LEU A 288 0.53 -5.94 -13.40
CA LEU A 288 0.86 -6.40 -12.05
C LEU A 288 -0.34 -7.08 -11.38
N ILE A 289 -0.06 -8.10 -10.57
CA ILE A 289 -1.05 -8.72 -9.68
C ILE A 289 -1.61 -7.67 -8.71
N ASP A 290 -2.87 -7.85 -8.31
CA ASP A 290 -3.57 -6.95 -7.39
C ASP A 290 -2.77 -6.63 -6.13
N ARG A 291 -2.74 -5.35 -5.76
CA ARG A 291 -1.91 -4.84 -4.66
C ARG A 291 -2.29 -5.45 -3.31
N LYS A 292 -3.55 -5.82 -3.08
CA LYS A 292 -3.98 -6.46 -1.82
C LYS A 292 -3.25 -7.79 -1.61
N LEU A 293 -3.05 -8.57 -2.67
CA LEU A 293 -2.26 -9.81 -2.63
C LEU A 293 -0.76 -9.52 -2.47
N LEU A 294 -0.23 -8.51 -3.16
CA LEU A 294 1.17 -8.11 -3.04
C LEU A 294 1.53 -7.61 -1.64
N ASN A 295 0.62 -6.88 -0.99
CA ASN A 295 0.80 -6.38 0.38
C ASN A 295 0.87 -7.52 1.40
N ALA A 296 0.18 -8.64 1.18
CA ALA A 296 0.20 -9.77 2.10
C ALA A 296 1.59 -10.39 2.24
N VAL A 297 2.37 -10.43 1.16
CA VAL A 297 3.75 -10.94 1.19
C VAL A 297 4.79 -9.86 1.50
N SER A 298 4.49 -8.59 1.21
CA SER A 298 5.44 -7.49 1.43
C SER A 298 5.38 -6.88 2.83
N ASN A 299 4.25 -7.04 3.52
CA ASN A 299 4.10 -6.66 4.92
C ASN A 299 4.88 -7.63 5.79
N LYS A 300 5.89 -7.13 6.51
CA LYS A 300 6.78 -7.97 7.34
C LYS A 300 6.07 -8.69 8.49
N ARG A 301 5.00 -8.11 9.03
CA ARG A 301 4.17 -8.75 10.06
C ARG A 301 3.44 -9.94 9.47
N LYS A 302 2.69 -9.72 8.39
CA LYS A 302 1.92 -10.78 7.71
C LYS A 302 2.81 -11.88 7.15
N LEU A 303 3.97 -11.52 6.60
CA LEU A 303 4.98 -12.46 6.16
C LEU A 303 5.48 -13.33 7.34
N GLY A 304 5.81 -12.69 8.47
CA GLY A 304 6.22 -13.40 9.69
C GLY A 304 5.15 -14.34 10.23
N GLU A 305 3.89 -13.90 10.28
CA GLU A 305 2.73 -14.71 10.68
C GLU A 305 2.52 -15.90 9.73
N ALA A 306 2.60 -15.69 8.42
CA ALA A 306 2.45 -16.74 7.42
C ALA A 306 3.60 -17.78 7.48
N VAL A 307 4.84 -17.32 7.68
CA VAL A 307 6.00 -18.20 7.92
C VAL A 307 5.79 -19.03 9.18
N ALA A 308 5.32 -18.41 10.26
CA ALA A 308 5.08 -19.08 11.53
C ALA A 308 3.99 -20.16 11.39
N ALA A 309 2.87 -19.80 10.76
CA ALA A 309 1.78 -20.73 10.47
C ALA A 309 2.22 -21.92 9.60
N ALA A 310 3.21 -21.72 8.73
CA ALA A 310 3.78 -22.76 7.89
C ALA A 310 4.93 -23.56 8.56
N GLY A 311 5.35 -23.20 9.78
CA GLY A 311 6.47 -23.85 10.48
C GLY A 311 7.85 -23.58 9.84
N LEU A 312 8.01 -22.47 9.12
CA LEU A 312 9.18 -22.18 8.29
C LEU A 312 10.21 -21.26 8.98
N HIS A 313 10.28 -21.25 10.31
CA HIS A 313 11.17 -20.39 11.10
C HIS A 313 12.67 -20.56 10.81
N HIS A 314 13.06 -21.70 10.24
CA HIS A 314 14.43 -21.93 9.81
C HIS A 314 14.82 -21.10 8.58
N LEU A 315 13.84 -20.72 7.74
CA LEU A 315 14.05 -19.92 6.54
C LEU A 315 13.91 -18.42 6.77
N CYS A 316 13.11 -18.01 7.75
CA CYS A 316 12.87 -16.61 8.08
C CYS A 316 12.84 -16.44 9.60
N PRO A 317 13.67 -15.54 10.17
CA PRO A 317 13.74 -15.38 11.61
C PRO A 317 12.36 -15.10 12.24
N PRO A 318 12.06 -15.71 13.40
CA PRO A 318 10.80 -15.50 14.10
C PRO A 318 10.46 -14.02 14.30
N THR A 319 9.20 -13.68 14.05
CA THR A 319 8.70 -12.31 14.07
C THR A 319 7.48 -12.22 14.99
N PHE A 320 7.44 -11.20 15.83
CA PHE A 320 6.47 -11.02 16.90
C PHE A 320 5.81 -9.65 16.83
N SER A 321 4.57 -9.60 17.31
CA SER A 321 3.75 -8.40 17.38
C SER A 321 3.86 -7.68 18.73
N SER A 322 4.44 -8.33 19.74
CA SER A 322 4.62 -7.80 21.09
C SER A 322 5.92 -8.30 21.73
N VAL A 323 6.42 -7.56 22.73
CA VAL A 323 7.57 -7.98 23.55
C VAL A 323 7.23 -9.22 24.38
N SER A 324 6.00 -9.30 24.89
CA SER A 324 5.54 -10.44 25.69
C SER A 324 5.61 -11.75 24.90
N ASP A 325 5.14 -11.76 23.65
CA ASP A 325 5.18 -12.96 22.80
C ASP A 325 6.63 -13.35 22.46
N ALA A 326 7.48 -12.34 22.19
CA ALA A 326 8.90 -12.57 21.92
C ALA A 326 9.61 -13.20 23.14
N LEU A 327 9.34 -12.73 24.36
CA LEU A 327 9.87 -13.33 25.59
C LEU A 327 9.31 -14.74 25.83
N ALA A 328 8.01 -14.93 25.64
CA ALA A 328 7.35 -16.22 25.82
C ALA A 328 7.85 -17.30 24.84
N SER A 329 8.40 -16.91 23.70
CA SER A 329 8.99 -17.84 22.73
C SER A 329 10.24 -18.57 23.24
N GLY A 330 10.89 -18.05 24.29
CA GLY A 330 12.15 -18.60 24.81
C GLY A 330 13.38 -18.37 23.91
N LEU A 331 13.23 -17.65 22.79
CA LEU A 331 14.34 -17.34 21.89
C LEU A 331 15.29 -16.29 22.51
N ALA A 332 16.59 -16.55 22.38
CA ALA A 332 17.64 -15.65 22.88
C ALA A 332 18.66 -15.29 21.78
N PRO A 333 18.24 -14.60 20.69
CA PRO A 333 19.19 -14.09 19.70
C PRO A 333 20.07 -13.02 20.34
N LYS A 334 21.25 -12.70 19.79
CA LYS A 334 22.06 -11.59 20.31
C LYS A 334 21.34 -10.24 20.21
N LEU A 335 20.63 -10.04 19.11
CA LEU A 335 19.90 -8.81 18.80
C LEU A 335 18.47 -9.11 18.34
N TRP A 336 17.57 -8.18 18.66
CA TRP A 336 16.24 -8.05 18.10
C TRP A 336 16.20 -6.84 17.18
N PHE A 337 15.41 -6.94 16.11
CA PHE A 337 15.19 -5.84 15.18
C PHE A 337 13.77 -5.33 15.34
N VAL A 338 13.64 -4.07 15.75
CA VAL A 338 12.36 -3.35 15.71
C VAL A 338 12.19 -2.84 14.28
N LYS A 339 11.07 -3.21 13.64
CA LYS A 339 10.81 -2.83 12.24
C LYS A 339 9.41 -2.26 12.05
N ASN A 340 9.31 -1.28 11.17
CA ASN A 340 8.04 -0.89 10.57
C ASN A 340 7.60 -2.00 9.59
N PRO A 341 6.35 -2.52 9.67
CA PRO A 341 5.85 -3.55 8.77
C PRO A 341 5.91 -3.18 7.27
N TYR A 342 5.84 -1.89 6.92
CA TYR A 342 5.89 -1.36 5.55
C TYR A 342 7.21 -0.67 5.20
N GLY A 343 8.09 -0.47 6.20
CA GLY A 343 9.35 0.22 6.00
C GLY A 343 10.22 -0.50 4.97
N THR A 344 10.98 0.26 4.18
CA THR A 344 11.94 -0.27 3.21
C THR A 344 13.31 0.35 3.44
N GLY A 345 14.38 -0.36 3.05
CA GLY A 345 15.75 0.18 3.09
C GLY A 345 16.24 0.56 4.49
N GLY A 346 15.78 -0.16 5.53
CA GLY A 346 16.23 0.05 6.91
C GLY A 346 15.67 1.30 7.62
N LYS A 347 14.84 2.11 6.95
CA LYS A 347 14.31 3.35 7.54
C LYS A 347 13.40 3.05 8.73
N GLY A 348 13.66 3.72 9.85
CA GLY A 348 12.88 3.57 11.09
C GLY A 348 13.09 2.23 11.80
N MET A 349 14.13 1.47 11.43
CA MET A 349 14.52 0.27 12.16
C MET A 349 15.51 0.59 13.27
N SER A 350 15.47 -0.21 14.34
CA SER A 350 16.48 -0.17 15.41
C SER A 350 16.86 -1.58 15.86
N CYS A 351 18.06 -1.71 16.43
CA CYS A 351 18.57 -2.94 17.01
C CYS A 351 18.46 -2.86 18.54
N VAL A 352 17.97 -3.92 19.16
CA VAL A 352 17.80 -4.02 20.61
C VAL A 352 18.54 -5.27 21.09
N PRO A 353 19.56 -5.15 21.96
CA PRO A 353 20.19 -6.31 22.59
C PRO A 353 19.16 -7.16 23.33
N HIS A 354 19.31 -8.49 23.30
CA HIS A 354 18.34 -9.37 23.97
C HIS A 354 18.18 -9.10 25.46
N ALA A 355 19.27 -8.75 26.16
CA ALA A 355 19.22 -8.34 27.56
C ALA A 355 18.33 -7.11 27.82
N ALA A 356 18.09 -6.26 26.82
CA ALA A 356 17.25 -5.07 26.90
C ALA A 356 15.80 -5.30 26.44
N LEU A 357 15.47 -6.50 25.93
CA LEU A 357 14.15 -6.78 25.36
C LEU A 357 13.02 -6.56 26.38
N ALA A 358 13.20 -7.02 27.63
CA ALA A 358 12.15 -6.94 28.65
C ALA A 358 11.74 -5.51 29.02
N GLY A 359 12.64 -4.54 28.84
CA GLY A 359 12.38 -3.12 29.09
C GLY A 359 11.98 -2.33 27.84
N LEU A 360 11.83 -2.98 26.68
CA LEU A 360 11.50 -2.30 25.44
C LEU A 360 10.02 -1.92 25.39
N GLU A 361 9.73 -0.64 25.23
CA GLU A 361 8.41 -0.21 24.76
C GLU A 361 8.37 -0.31 23.23
N LEU A 362 7.69 -1.33 22.72
CA LEU A 362 7.58 -1.52 21.27
C LEU A 362 6.72 -0.39 20.68
N PRO A 363 7.23 0.40 19.71
CA PRO A 363 6.44 1.44 19.09
C PRO A 363 5.15 0.89 18.50
N GLN A 364 4.10 1.70 18.53
CA GLN A 364 2.79 1.31 18.03
C GLN A 364 2.92 0.79 16.59
N HIS A 365 2.45 -0.43 16.35
CA HIS A 365 2.46 -1.11 15.05
C HIS A 365 3.82 -1.55 14.51
N ALA A 366 4.91 -1.40 15.27
CA ALA A 366 6.17 -2.06 14.96
C ALA A 366 6.08 -3.58 15.17
N ILE A 367 6.99 -4.31 14.54
CA ILE A 367 7.25 -5.73 14.80
C ILE A 367 8.62 -5.90 15.45
N LEU A 368 8.80 -7.01 16.15
CA LEU A 368 10.09 -7.50 16.61
C LEU A 368 10.47 -8.73 15.80
N GLN A 369 11.63 -8.70 15.15
CA GLN A 369 12.16 -9.87 14.47
C GLN A 369 13.48 -10.29 15.13
N ALA A 370 13.63 -11.58 15.39
CA ALA A 370 14.88 -12.14 15.91
C ALA A 370 16.02 -11.89 14.91
N GLY A 371 17.21 -11.56 15.41
CA GLY A 371 18.38 -11.39 14.57
C GLY A 371 18.87 -12.73 14.02
N ALA A 372 19.09 -12.80 12.70
CA ALA A 372 19.82 -13.90 12.08
C ALA A 372 21.19 -14.08 12.73
N GLN A 373 21.61 -15.33 12.94
CA GLN A 373 22.86 -15.68 13.62
C GLN A 373 23.83 -16.40 12.66
N ASN A 374 25.11 -16.41 13.01
CA ASN A 374 26.19 -17.09 12.27
C ASN A 374 26.30 -16.62 10.82
N LEU A 375 26.27 -15.29 10.62
CA LEU A 375 26.33 -14.71 9.29
C LEU A 375 27.69 -14.93 8.63
N HIS A 376 27.66 -15.22 7.33
CA HIS A 376 28.83 -15.12 6.48
C HIS A 376 29.12 -13.64 6.21
N THR A 377 30.39 -13.25 6.33
CA THR A 377 30.84 -11.87 6.07
C THR A 377 31.67 -11.78 4.81
N LEU A 378 31.60 -10.65 4.10
CA LEU A 378 32.48 -10.36 2.97
C LEU A 378 33.61 -9.46 3.46
N ASN A 379 34.83 -10.00 3.57
CA ASN A 379 36.00 -9.30 4.10
C ASN A 379 35.74 -8.67 5.49
N GLY A 380 35.12 -9.44 6.39
CA GLY A 380 34.77 -8.97 7.74
C GLY A 380 33.54 -8.07 7.82
N LYS A 381 32.90 -7.73 6.69
CA LYS A 381 31.72 -6.84 6.65
C LYS A 381 30.42 -7.60 6.44
N LYS A 382 29.34 -7.09 7.04
CA LYS A 382 27.98 -7.58 6.80
C LYS A 382 27.56 -7.22 5.37
N TYR A 383 26.76 -8.09 4.76
CA TYR A 383 26.12 -7.77 3.50
C TYR A 383 24.72 -8.36 3.41
N THR A 384 23.86 -7.67 2.68
CA THR A 384 22.50 -8.11 2.37
C THR A 384 22.43 -8.47 0.89
N ILE A 385 21.79 -9.60 0.57
CA ILE A 385 21.56 -10.08 -0.79
C ILE A 385 20.14 -9.70 -1.20
N ARG A 386 19.96 -9.19 -2.42
CA ARG A 386 18.67 -9.08 -3.11
C ARG A 386 18.66 -9.99 -4.33
N ALA A 387 17.82 -11.01 -4.28
CA ALA A 387 17.48 -11.84 -5.43
C ALA A 387 16.21 -11.31 -6.12
N TYR A 388 16.14 -11.40 -7.43
CA TYR A 388 14.93 -11.05 -8.18
C TYR A 388 14.16 -12.30 -8.58
N VAL A 389 12.87 -12.32 -8.26
CA VAL A 389 11.98 -13.45 -8.54
C VAL A 389 10.79 -12.98 -9.37
N LEU A 390 10.65 -13.48 -10.59
CA LEU A 390 9.44 -13.31 -11.39
C LEU A 390 8.41 -14.34 -10.93
N VAL A 391 7.20 -13.91 -10.60
CA VAL A 391 6.03 -14.79 -10.45
C VAL A 391 5.09 -14.51 -11.62
N TRP A 392 4.91 -15.52 -12.48
CA TRP A 392 4.12 -15.39 -13.71
C TRP A 392 3.57 -16.76 -14.12
N ASN A 393 2.33 -16.77 -14.59
CA ASN A 393 1.66 -17.97 -15.12
C ASN A 393 1.73 -19.19 -14.17
N GLN A 394 1.44 -18.96 -12.89
CA GLN A 394 1.46 -19.95 -11.80
C GLN A 394 2.82 -20.61 -11.54
N LEU A 395 3.89 -19.97 -12.01
CA LEU A 395 5.27 -20.37 -11.80
C LEU A 395 6.04 -19.23 -11.16
N TYR A 396 7.19 -19.56 -10.57
CA TYR A 396 8.18 -18.56 -10.20
C TYR A 396 9.53 -18.88 -10.85
N PHE A 397 10.31 -17.82 -11.08
CA PHE A 397 11.61 -17.88 -11.74
C PHE A 397 12.60 -17.01 -10.96
N VAL A 398 13.71 -17.59 -10.53
CA VAL A 398 14.80 -16.86 -9.87
C VAL A 398 15.77 -16.37 -10.95
N TYR A 399 16.04 -15.07 -10.97
CA TYR A 399 17.04 -14.51 -11.89
C TYR A 399 18.46 -14.93 -11.45
N PRO A 400 19.35 -15.38 -12.35
CA PRO A 400 20.67 -15.93 -12.00
C PRO A 400 21.72 -14.87 -11.64
N ASN A 401 21.28 -13.72 -11.15
CA ASN A 401 22.12 -12.67 -10.60
C ASN A 401 21.26 -11.83 -9.65
N GLY A 402 21.90 -10.91 -8.92
CA GLY A 402 21.23 -10.10 -7.92
C GLY A 402 22.13 -8.99 -7.45
N VAL A 403 21.65 -8.27 -6.46
CA VAL A 403 22.36 -7.13 -5.87
C VAL A 403 22.84 -7.51 -4.49
N VAL A 404 24.02 -7.03 -4.13
CA VAL A 404 24.61 -7.17 -2.81
C VAL A 404 24.92 -5.78 -2.27
N ILE A 405 24.45 -5.48 -1.06
CA ILE A 405 24.80 -4.25 -0.34
C ILE A 405 25.76 -4.64 0.77
N VAL A 406 27.00 -4.16 0.68
CA VAL A 406 28.06 -4.37 1.67
C VAL A 406 28.10 -3.16 2.60
N HIS A 407 27.98 -3.40 3.91
CA HIS A 407 27.97 -2.34 4.92
C HIS A 407 29.37 -1.74 5.09
N ALA A 408 29.45 -0.53 5.65
CA ALA A 408 30.73 0.15 5.84
C ALA A 408 31.54 -0.38 7.04
N PRO A 409 30.96 -0.52 8.25
CA PRO A 409 31.72 -1.01 9.40
C PRO A 409 32.02 -2.51 9.31
N ASP A 410 33.00 -2.96 10.10
CA ASP A 410 33.22 -4.38 10.31
C ASP A 410 32.05 -4.97 11.12
N TYR A 411 31.72 -6.22 10.82
CA TYR A 411 30.56 -6.87 11.40
C TYR A 411 30.87 -7.36 12.82
N ASP A 412 30.05 -6.92 13.76
CA ASP A 412 29.94 -7.50 15.08
C ASP A 412 28.49 -7.95 15.30
N GLU A 413 28.29 -9.24 15.51
CA GLU A 413 26.98 -9.86 15.71
C GLU A 413 26.26 -9.35 16.97
N ALA A 414 27.00 -8.88 17.98
CA ALA A 414 26.44 -8.36 19.23
C ALA A 414 26.23 -6.84 19.22
N SER A 415 26.79 -6.12 18.23
CA SER A 415 26.69 -4.66 18.18
C SER A 415 25.28 -4.19 17.82
N PRO A 416 24.62 -3.39 18.68
CA PRO A 416 23.32 -2.78 18.36
C PRO A 416 23.44 -1.56 17.44
N ASP A 417 24.64 -1.24 16.95
CA ASP A 417 24.85 -0.12 16.03
C ASP A 417 24.11 -0.37 14.70
N ALA A 418 23.27 0.59 14.33
CA ALA A 418 22.51 0.56 13.09
C ALA A 418 23.43 0.59 11.86
N ASP A 419 24.60 1.22 11.93
CA ASP A 419 25.56 1.24 10.83
C ASP A 419 26.21 -0.13 10.58
N VAL A 420 26.40 -0.91 11.64
CA VAL A 420 26.86 -2.30 11.54
C VAL A 420 25.75 -3.19 11.01
N GLN A 421 24.51 -3.03 11.50
CA GLN A 421 23.44 -4.02 11.31
C GLN A 421 22.45 -3.73 10.18
N ILE A 422 22.20 -2.46 9.83
CA ILE A 422 21.03 -2.04 9.05
C ILE A 422 21.40 -1.13 7.87
N ASN A 423 22.40 -0.27 8.01
CA ASN A 423 22.57 0.87 7.11
C ASN A 423 22.88 0.46 5.66
N HIS A 424 21.89 0.67 4.79
CA HIS A 424 21.99 0.51 3.34
C HIS A 424 22.13 1.85 2.60
N ALA A 425 22.31 2.97 3.30
CA ALA A 425 22.35 4.30 2.70
C ALA A 425 23.72 4.61 2.09
N GLY A 426 23.73 5.54 1.13
CA GLY A 426 24.98 6.13 0.64
C GLY A 426 25.70 5.34 -0.45
N TYR A 427 25.29 4.14 -0.85
CA TYR A 427 25.97 3.36 -1.91
C TYR A 427 26.01 4.05 -3.29
N MET A 428 25.19 5.09 -3.50
CA MET A 428 25.22 5.92 -4.70
C MET A 428 26.31 6.99 -4.66
N ASN A 429 26.85 7.28 -3.48
CA ASN A 429 27.94 8.22 -3.28
C ASN A 429 29.27 7.44 -3.27
N PRO A 430 30.19 7.70 -4.24
CA PRO A 430 31.49 7.04 -4.27
C PRO A 430 32.35 7.23 -3.02
N ALA A 431 32.08 8.26 -2.20
CA ALA A 431 32.79 8.50 -0.93
C ALA A 431 32.22 7.69 0.24
N SER A 432 31.09 7.00 0.07
CA SER A 432 30.51 6.15 1.11
C SER A 432 31.31 4.85 1.28
N GLY A 433 31.46 4.39 2.52
CA GLY A 433 31.98 3.05 2.78
C GLY A 433 30.98 1.92 2.47
N VAL A 434 29.69 2.26 2.30
CA VAL A 434 28.65 1.30 1.87
C VAL A 434 28.74 1.14 0.36
N VAL A 435 28.84 -0.10 -0.12
CA VAL A 435 29.05 -0.38 -1.55
C VAL A 435 27.98 -1.35 -2.05
N MET A 436 27.47 -1.08 -3.24
CA MET A 436 26.56 -1.97 -3.95
C MET A 436 27.30 -2.70 -5.08
N LYS A 437 27.20 -4.04 -5.11
CA LYS A 437 27.82 -4.93 -6.09
C LYS A 437 26.79 -5.90 -6.67
N SER A 438 27.10 -6.52 -7.80
CA SER A 438 26.33 -7.68 -8.27
C SER A 438 26.77 -8.97 -7.55
N LEU A 439 25.94 -10.01 -7.55
CA LEU A 439 26.37 -11.33 -7.07
C LEU A 439 27.52 -11.90 -7.90
N SER A 440 27.52 -11.61 -9.21
CA SER A 440 28.61 -11.98 -10.11
C SER A 440 29.92 -11.28 -9.74
N ASP A 441 29.90 -10.00 -9.35
CA ASP A 441 31.09 -9.23 -8.96
C ASP A 441 31.82 -9.83 -7.75
N ILE A 442 31.11 -10.60 -6.94
CA ILE A 442 31.65 -11.25 -5.74
C ILE A 442 31.74 -12.78 -5.86
N GLY A 443 31.49 -13.33 -7.06
CA GLY A 443 31.61 -14.77 -7.33
C GLY A 443 30.57 -15.65 -6.63
N LEU A 444 29.42 -15.10 -6.22
CA LEU A 444 28.38 -15.84 -5.50
C LEU A 444 27.09 -16.07 -6.30
N ALA A 445 27.03 -15.68 -7.58
CA ALA A 445 25.82 -15.76 -8.40
C ALA A 445 25.20 -17.16 -8.45
N ASP A 446 25.98 -18.20 -8.78
CA ASP A 446 25.45 -19.56 -8.95
C ASP A 446 24.99 -20.17 -7.61
N ASP A 447 25.81 -20.11 -6.56
CA ASP A 447 25.49 -20.62 -5.21
C ASP A 447 24.24 -19.94 -4.66
N VAL A 448 24.17 -18.61 -4.71
CA VAL A 448 23.04 -17.85 -4.18
C VAL A 448 21.78 -18.10 -5.00
N THR A 449 21.88 -18.21 -6.33
CA THR A 449 20.71 -18.52 -7.18
C THR A 449 20.13 -19.90 -6.84
N GLN A 450 20.99 -20.91 -6.71
CA GLN A 450 20.56 -22.26 -6.35
C GLN A 450 19.87 -22.30 -4.98
N ARG A 451 20.45 -21.62 -3.98
CA ARG A 451 19.91 -21.59 -2.61
C ARG A 451 18.66 -20.72 -2.50
N ALA A 452 18.59 -19.63 -3.25
CA ALA A 452 17.37 -18.83 -3.36
C ALA A 452 16.25 -19.70 -3.94
N HIS A 453 16.51 -20.50 -4.98
CA HIS A 453 15.51 -21.43 -5.52
C HIS A 453 15.02 -22.45 -4.49
N GLN A 454 15.93 -23.06 -3.71
CA GLN A 454 15.58 -23.97 -2.61
C GLN A 454 14.69 -23.28 -1.57
N THR A 455 15.08 -22.07 -1.16
CA THR A 455 14.34 -21.26 -0.17
C THR A 455 12.95 -20.89 -0.69
N MET A 456 12.84 -20.44 -1.95
CA MET A 456 11.58 -20.10 -2.57
C MET A 456 10.67 -21.31 -2.76
N THR A 457 11.23 -22.49 -3.06
CA THR A 457 10.46 -23.75 -3.10
C THR A 457 9.84 -24.05 -1.74
N ALA A 458 10.63 -23.96 -0.68
CA ALA A 458 10.14 -24.23 0.67
C ALA A 458 9.13 -23.17 1.16
N LEU A 459 9.22 -21.93 0.68
CA LEU A 459 8.27 -20.85 0.95
C LEU A 459 6.96 -20.94 0.14
N GLN A 460 6.78 -21.95 -0.71
CA GLN A 460 5.58 -22.10 -1.53
C GLN A 460 4.25 -22.01 -0.74
N PRO A 461 4.10 -22.57 0.48
CA PRO A 461 2.87 -22.40 1.27
C PRO A 461 2.53 -20.93 1.56
N VAL A 462 3.55 -20.10 1.79
CA VAL A 462 3.41 -18.65 2.05
C VAL A 462 3.07 -17.90 0.77
N LEU A 463 3.62 -18.32 -0.37
CA LEU A 463 3.47 -17.66 -1.67
C LEU A 463 2.29 -18.19 -2.50
N ALA A 464 1.58 -19.21 -2.03
CA ALA A 464 0.59 -19.95 -2.82
C ALA A 464 -0.52 -19.04 -3.40
N ASN A 465 -1.03 -18.10 -2.61
CA ASN A 465 -2.06 -17.16 -3.05
C ASN A 465 -1.54 -16.25 -4.17
N LEU A 466 -0.30 -15.78 -4.04
CA LEU A 466 0.35 -14.92 -5.03
C LEU A 466 0.61 -15.68 -6.33
N ILE A 467 1.14 -16.91 -6.24
CA ILE A 467 1.43 -17.76 -7.40
C ILE A 467 0.13 -18.07 -8.16
N ARG A 468 -0.94 -18.46 -7.46
CA ARG A 468 -2.24 -18.73 -8.10
C ARG A 468 -2.87 -17.51 -8.77
N ALA A 469 -2.61 -16.31 -8.26
CA ALA A 469 -3.11 -15.07 -8.85
C ALA A 469 -2.36 -14.66 -10.13
N SER A 470 -1.18 -15.22 -10.37
CA SER A 470 -0.44 -14.99 -11.61
C SER A 470 -1.03 -15.78 -12.78
N SER A 471 -0.97 -15.20 -13.98
CA SER A 471 -1.53 -15.75 -15.21
C SER A 471 -0.70 -15.29 -16.41
N PRO A 472 -1.01 -15.68 -17.65
CA PRO A 472 -0.38 -15.10 -18.84
C PRO A 472 -0.50 -13.56 -18.93
N GLU A 473 -1.45 -12.95 -18.21
CA GLU A 473 -1.75 -11.51 -18.20
C GLU A 473 -1.51 -10.84 -16.83
N ALA A 474 -1.10 -11.59 -15.81
CA ALA A 474 -0.85 -11.08 -14.46
C ALA A 474 0.49 -11.59 -13.91
N TYR A 475 1.37 -10.69 -13.47
CA TYR A 475 2.70 -11.03 -12.97
C TYR A 475 3.14 -10.14 -11.80
N VAL A 476 4.27 -10.50 -11.17
CA VAL A 476 5.03 -9.57 -10.33
C VAL A 476 6.52 -9.92 -10.37
N ILE A 477 7.38 -8.90 -10.24
CA ILE A 477 8.82 -9.09 -10.02
C ILE A 477 9.11 -8.71 -8.56
N LEU A 478 9.40 -9.71 -7.74
CA LEU A 478 9.74 -9.57 -6.33
C LEU A 478 11.23 -9.29 -6.17
N GLY A 479 11.59 -8.37 -5.28
CA GLY A 479 12.93 -8.30 -4.69
C GLY A 479 12.92 -9.02 -3.36
N VAL A 480 13.60 -10.16 -3.28
CA VAL A 480 13.65 -11.01 -2.09
C VAL A 480 14.99 -10.80 -1.40
N ASP A 481 14.96 -10.35 -0.16
CA ASP A 481 16.16 -9.98 0.58
C ASP A 481 16.57 -11.10 1.54
N PHE A 482 17.84 -11.48 1.47
CA PHE A 482 18.42 -12.57 2.24
C PHE A 482 19.67 -12.14 3.02
N LEU A 483 19.91 -12.79 4.14
CA LEU A 483 21.23 -12.91 4.76
C LEU A 483 21.77 -14.32 4.49
N ARG A 484 23.09 -14.42 4.28
CA ARG A 484 23.77 -15.70 4.10
C ARG A 484 24.45 -16.11 5.41
N GLN A 485 24.25 -17.36 5.82
CA GLN A 485 24.92 -17.96 6.97
C GLN A 485 26.26 -18.58 6.56
N GLN A 486 27.11 -18.93 7.54
CA GLN A 486 28.44 -19.50 7.29
C GLN A 486 28.40 -20.84 6.53
N ASP A 487 27.37 -21.65 6.75
CA ASP A 487 27.11 -22.90 6.00
C ASP A 487 26.52 -22.67 4.59
N GLY A 488 26.34 -21.40 4.23
CA GLY A 488 25.78 -20.93 2.98
C GLY A 488 24.25 -20.84 2.95
N ALA A 489 23.54 -21.30 3.98
CA ALA A 489 22.08 -21.19 4.03
C ALA A 489 21.62 -19.73 3.90
N LEU A 490 20.48 -19.51 3.24
CA LEU A 490 19.89 -18.19 3.09
C LEU A 490 18.72 -18.02 4.07
N GLN A 491 18.78 -16.97 4.88
CA GLN A 491 17.67 -16.54 5.72
C GLN A 491 16.96 -15.35 5.08
N LEU A 492 15.68 -15.53 4.77
CA LEU A 492 14.78 -14.49 4.30
C LEU A 492 14.63 -13.40 5.36
N ILE A 493 14.80 -12.15 4.94
CA ILE A 493 14.57 -10.96 5.78
C ILE A 493 13.23 -10.33 5.44
N GLU A 494 12.96 -10.14 4.14
CA GLU A 494 11.78 -9.48 3.63
C GLU A 494 11.55 -9.80 2.15
N ILE A 495 10.31 -9.60 1.69
CA ILE A 495 9.93 -9.63 0.28
C ILE A 495 9.45 -8.23 -0.10
N ASN A 496 9.96 -7.69 -1.19
CA ASN A 496 9.55 -6.40 -1.74
C ASN A 496 8.79 -6.63 -3.05
N ALA A 497 7.47 -6.37 -3.09
CA ALA A 497 6.69 -6.49 -4.34
C ALA A 497 6.91 -5.32 -5.33
N PHE A 498 7.46 -4.21 -4.87
CA PHE A 498 7.82 -3.05 -5.68
C PHE A 498 9.28 -2.66 -5.43
N PRO A 499 10.24 -3.55 -5.75
CA PRO A 499 11.64 -3.30 -5.46
C PRO A 499 12.15 -2.07 -6.23
N ASN A 500 13.16 -1.39 -5.68
CA ASN A 500 13.84 -0.33 -6.41
C ASN A 500 14.69 -0.95 -7.53
N PHE A 501 14.57 -0.43 -8.75
CA PHE A 501 15.42 -0.81 -9.90
C PHE A 501 16.37 0.32 -10.33
N THR A 502 16.38 1.43 -9.60
CA THR A 502 17.24 2.58 -9.90
C THR A 502 18.40 2.60 -8.91
N HIS A 503 19.53 2.07 -9.36
CA HIS A 503 20.79 1.96 -8.60
C HIS A 503 21.94 2.61 -9.36
N THR A 504 23.18 2.24 -9.03
CA THR A 504 24.38 2.73 -9.73
C THR A 504 24.36 2.29 -11.20
N ALA A 505 25.02 3.04 -12.08
CA ALA A 505 25.06 2.72 -13.51
C ALA A 505 25.54 1.28 -13.76
N HIS A 506 26.57 0.84 -13.03
CA HIS A 506 27.09 -0.53 -13.06
C HIS A 506 25.99 -1.57 -12.78
N ILE A 507 25.25 -1.41 -11.67
CA ILE A 507 24.18 -2.36 -11.28
C ILE A 507 23.02 -2.32 -12.26
N ASN A 508 22.65 -1.15 -12.76
CA ASN A 508 21.58 -1.03 -13.75
C ASN A 508 21.95 -1.77 -15.05
N GLN A 509 23.19 -1.64 -15.51
CA GLN A 509 23.68 -2.25 -16.75
C GLN A 509 23.90 -3.76 -16.63
N THR A 510 24.38 -4.24 -15.47
CA THR A 510 24.78 -5.64 -15.27
C THR A 510 23.67 -6.51 -14.65
N VAL A 511 22.73 -5.92 -13.92
CA VAL A 511 21.68 -6.66 -13.20
C VAL A 511 20.29 -6.19 -13.62
N ASN A 512 19.90 -4.94 -13.34
CA ASN A 512 18.48 -4.54 -13.41
C ASN A 512 17.91 -4.57 -14.83
N VAL A 513 18.57 -3.91 -15.79
CA VAL A 513 18.09 -3.90 -17.19
C VAL A 513 18.13 -5.30 -17.81
N PRO A 514 19.21 -6.11 -17.65
CA PRO A 514 19.20 -7.51 -18.07
C PRO A 514 18.09 -8.35 -17.44
N MET A 515 17.86 -8.23 -16.13
CA MET A 515 16.81 -8.94 -15.40
C MET A 515 15.41 -8.60 -15.92
N LEU A 516 15.10 -7.30 -16.02
CA LEU A 516 13.82 -6.82 -16.55
C LEU A 516 13.63 -7.25 -18.01
N THR A 517 14.69 -7.20 -18.83
CA THR A 517 14.65 -7.67 -20.22
C THR A 517 14.30 -9.15 -20.31
N ALA A 518 14.91 -9.98 -19.46
CA ALA A 518 14.63 -11.42 -19.41
C ALA A 518 13.19 -11.69 -18.96
N ALA A 519 12.75 -11.05 -17.88
CA ALA A 519 11.40 -11.24 -17.33
C ALA A 519 10.31 -10.80 -18.31
N LEU A 520 10.42 -9.59 -18.86
CA LEU A 520 9.42 -9.05 -19.80
C LEU A 520 9.47 -9.77 -21.16
N GLY A 521 10.66 -10.12 -21.64
CA GLY A 521 10.84 -10.88 -22.87
C GLY A 521 10.15 -12.25 -22.82
N MET A 522 10.29 -12.96 -21.69
CA MET A 522 9.61 -14.25 -21.46
C MET A 522 8.08 -14.13 -21.60
N MET A 523 7.50 -13.05 -21.06
CA MET A 523 6.05 -12.83 -21.13
C MET A 523 5.55 -12.41 -22.52
N LEU A 524 6.39 -11.77 -23.34
CA LEU A 524 6.08 -11.43 -24.74
C LEU A 524 6.05 -12.66 -25.64
N GLU A 525 6.92 -13.62 -25.40
CA GLU A 525 7.06 -14.81 -26.24
C GLU A 525 5.93 -15.83 -26.01
N GLY A 526 5.14 -15.66 -24.94
CA GLY A 526 4.00 -16.54 -24.63
C GLY A 526 4.40 -18.00 -24.40
N GLY A 527 5.70 -18.27 -24.24
CA GLY A 527 6.25 -19.60 -24.22
C GLY A 527 5.84 -20.37 -22.97
N GLU A 528 5.64 -21.68 -23.12
CA GLU A 528 5.96 -22.59 -22.03
C GLU A 528 7.38 -22.26 -21.55
N PRO A 529 7.65 -22.31 -20.23
CA PRO A 529 8.96 -22.01 -19.69
C PRO A 529 10.01 -22.82 -20.45
N PRO A 530 11.17 -22.25 -20.80
CA PRO A 530 12.17 -22.97 -21.57
C PRO A 530 12.45 -24.31 -20.89
N ALA A 531 12.22 -25.41 -21.61
CA ALA A 531 12.67 -26.72 -21.17
C ALA A 531 14.14 -26.58 -20.78
N ALA A 532 14.48 -26.96 -19.55
CA ALA A 532 15.81 -26.78 -18.97
C ALA A 532 16.87 -27.24 -19.98
N LYS A 533 17.44 -26.31 -20.74
CA LYS A 533 18.58 -26.58 -21.61
C LYS A 533 19.71 -26.88 -20.65
N ALA A 534 20.22 -28.10 -20.70
CA ALA A 534 21.39 -28.51 -19.95
C ALA A 534 22.49 -27.45 -20.12
N GLY A 535 22.74 -26.66 -19.06
CA GLY A 535 23.75 -25.61 -19.04
C GLY A 535 23.30 -24.19 -18.66
N ALA A 536 22.00 -23.88 -18.59
CA ALA A 536 21.52 -22.58 -18.06
C ALA A 536 20.39 -22.80 -17.05
N ALA A 537 20.72 -22.74 -15.76
CA ALA A 537 19.81 -23.02 -14.65
C ALA A 537 18.72 -21.94 -14.52
N THR A 538 17.61 -22.12 -15.26
CA THR A 538 16.32 -21.48 -14.94
C THR A 538 15.46 -22.58 -14.33
N THR A 539 15.47 -22.72 -13.02
CA THR A 539 14.82 -23.85 -12.34
C THR A 539 13.33 -23.55 -12.14
N VAL A 540 12.47 -24.36 -12.75
CA VAL A 540 11.01 -24.21 -12.78
C VAL A 540 10.38 -25.17 -11.77
N ALA A 541 9.52 -24.68 -10.88
CA ALA A 541 8.66 -25.53 -10.05
C ALA A 541 7.18 -25.27 -10.40
N LYS A 542 6.47 -26.33 -10.82
CA LYS A 542 5.03 -26.33 -11.14
C LYS A 542 4.24 -26.79 -9.92
N VAL A 543 3.20 -26.05 -9.53
CA VAL A 543 2.31 -26.48 -8.45
C VAL A 543 1.36 -27.57 -8.97
N THR A 544 1.45 -28.79 -8.44
CA THR A 544 0.37 -29.79 -8.52
C THR A 544 -0.54 -29.62 -7.31
N ALA A 545 -1.85 -29.74 -7.52
CA ALA A 545 -2.84 -29.68 -6.45
C ALA A 545 -2.55 -30.76 -5.38
N PRO A 546 -2.82 -30.51 -4.09
CA PRO A 546 -2.85 -31.59 -3.11
C PRO A 546 -3.93 -32.59 -3.54
N THR A 547 -3.54 -33.85 -3.68
CA THR A 547 -4.49 -34.95 -3.82
C THR A 547 -5.38 -34.95 -2.59
N ALA A 548 -6.69 -34.73 -2.78
CA ALA A 548 -7.67 -34.92 -1.73
C ALA A 548 -7.49 -36.32 -1.16
N SER A 549 -7.19 -36.43 0.13
CA SER A 549 -7.23 -37.72 0.81
C SER A 549 -8.67 -38.27 0.72
N PRO A 550 -8.86 -39.54 0.34
CA PRO A 550 -10.18 -40.13 0.35
C PRO A 550 -10.72 -40.11 1.78
N ALA A 551 -11.96 -39.63 1.94
CA ALA A 551 -12.64 -39.64 3.22
C ALA A 551 -12.66 -41.08 3.79
N PRO A 552 -12.43 -41.27 5.09
CA PRO A 552 -12.52 -42.60 5.70
C PRO A 552 -13.96 -43.11 5.54
N ALA A 553 -14.08 -44.35 5.08
CA ALA A 553 -15.36 -45.02 4.93
C ALA A 553 -16.10 -45.04 6.28
N PRO A 554 -17.43 -44.86 6.29
CA PRO A 554 -18.21 -44.95 7.51
C PRO A 554 -18.08 -46.37 8.08
N SER A 555 -17.70 -46.47 9.34
CA SER A 555 -17.79 -47.69 10.13
C SER A 555 -19.27 -48.08 10.24
N GLY A 556 -19.58 -49.31 9.81
CA GLY A 556 -20.88 -49.92 9.96
C GLY A 556 -21.19 -50.38 11.37
#